data_AF-A0A3D8L6T7-F1
#
_entry.id   AF-A0A3D8L6T7-F1
#
_cell.length_a   1.000
_cell.length_b   1.000
_cell.length_c   1.000
_cell.angle_alpha   90.00
_cell.angle_beta   90.00
_cell.angle_gamma   90.00
#
_symmetry.space_group_name_H-M   'P 1'
#
loop_
_entity.id
_entity.type
_entity.pdbx_description
1 polymer ?
#
loop_
_entity_poly.entity_id
_entity_poly.type
_entity_poly.pdbx_seq_one_letter_code
_entity_poly.pdbx_strand_id
1 'polypeptide(L)'
;MLTSKVTNLTQNGLIRMDFIVGIDYNDNIKDAIDLIESTALQVEGVLQEEPPYATVDELGTSTVNIKVFFWAETNERCGTPERKYYAGRNKSAAG
;
A
#
# COMPACT_ATOMS: atom_id res chain seq x y z
N MET A 1 32.37 1.70 -15.80
CA MET A 1 30.99 1.52 -16.28
C MET A 1 30.07 1.45 -15.07
N LEU A 2 29.18 2.42 -14.90
CA LEU A 2 28.06 2.34 -13.96
C LEU A 2 26.80 2.20 -14.81
N THR A 3 26.36 0.96 -15.06
CA THR A 3 25.06 0.72 -15.67
C THR A 3 24.01 0.73 -14.57
N SER A 4 23.74 1.93 -14.05
CA SER A 4 22.66 2.13 -13.10
C SER A 4 21.36 2.02 -13.88
N LYS A 5 20.74 0.85 -13.86
CA LYS A 5 19.39 0.64 -14.41
C LYS A 5 18.45 1.52 -13.58
N VAL A 6 18.19 2.73 -14.06
CA VAL A 6 17.14 3.60 -13.51
C VAL A 6 15.82 2.98 -13.95
N THR A 7 15.29 2.07 -13.15
CA THR A 7 13.91 1.60 -13.31
C THR A 7 12.99 2.76 -12.95
N ASN A 8 12.44 3.38 -13.98
CA ASN A 8 11.34 4.33 -13.87
C ASN A 8 10.12 3.60 -13.27
N LEU A 9 9.61 4.07 -12.14
CA LEU A 9 8.38 3.57 -11.49
C LEU A 9 7.37 4.72 -11.32
N THR A 10 7.20 5.55 -12.35
CA THR A 10 6.37 6.76 -12.27
C THR A 10 5.50 6.98 -13.51
N GLN A 11 4.99 5.90 -14.12
CA GLN A 11 4.00 6.01 -15.21
C GLN A 11 2.76 5.12 -15.05
N ASN A 12 2.76 4.15 -14.14
CA ASN A 12 1.62 3.22 -14.02
C ASN A 12 0.66 3.49 -12.86
N GLY A 13 0.96 4.43 -11.94
CA GLY A 13 0.06 4.69 -10.81
C GLY A 13 -0.15 3.47 -9.90
N LEU A 14 0.74 2.48 -9.96
CA LEU A 14 0.71 1.27 -9.15
C LEU A 14 1.88 1.30 -8.17
N ILE A 15 1.58 1.07 -6.90
CA ILE A 15 2.57 0.92 -5.84
C ILE A 15 2.49 -0.48 -5.26
N ARG A 16 3.65 -1.14 -5.12
CA ARG A 16 3.74 -2.38 -4.36
C ARG A 16 3.91 -2.03 -2.89
N MET A 17 3.02 -2.52 -2.06
CA MET A 17 3.11 -2.39 -0.61
C MET A 17 3.39 -3.75 0.01
N ASP A 18 4.15 -3.72 1.09
CA ASP A 18 4.43 -4.89 1.92
C ASP A 18 4.24 -4.57 3.40
N PHE A 19 3.73 -5.55 4.15
CA PHE A 19 3.59 -5.46 5.60
C PHE A 19 3.87 -6.80 6.26
N ILE A 20 4.16 -6.76 7.56
CA ILE A 20 4.49 -7.93 8.37
C ILE A 20 3.42 -8.11 9.43
N VAL A 21 2.90 -9.34 9.55
CA VAL A 21 1.98 -9.78 10.58
C VAL A 21 2.64 -10.87 11.39
N GLY A 22 2.76 -10.66 12.71
CA GLY A 22 3.21 -11.68 13.64
C GLY A 22 2.02 -12.49 14.14
N ILE A 23 2.06 -13.82 13.97
CA ILE A 23 1.08 -14.75 14.56
C ILE A 23 1.76 -15.63 15.62
N ASP A 24 0.97 -16.17 16.54
CA ASP A 24 1.46 -17.12 17.54
C ASP A 24 1.75 -18.48 16.90
N TYR A 25 2.70 -19.23 17.46
CA TYR A 25 3.03 -20.58 16.99
C TYR A 25 1.88 -21.58 17.11
N ASN A 26 0.93 -21.33 18.02
CA ASN A 26 -0.22 -22.19 18.23
C ASN A 26 -1.34 -21.96 17.20
N ASP A 27 -1.28 -20.87 16.44
CA ASP A 27 -2.26 -20.57 15.39
C ASP A 27 -1.91 -21.27 14.08
N ASN A 28 -2.94 -21.53 13.27
CA ASN A 28 -2.75 -22.15 11.96
C ASN A 28 -2.26 -21.12 10.95
N ILE A 29 -0.98 -21.24 10.58
CA ILE A 29 -0.31 -20.38 9.59
C ILE A 29 -1.07 -20.36 8.25
N LYS A 30 -1.62 -21.50 7.81
CA LYS A 30 -2.35 -21.57 6.53
C LYS A 30 -3.64 -20.78 6.59
N ASP A 31 -4.41 -20.94 7.66
CA ASP A 31 -5.68 -20.23 7.83
C ASP A 31 -5.43 -18.71 7.93
N ALA A 32 -4.33 -18.30 8.56
CA ALA A 32 -3.92 -16.91 8.62
C ALA A 32 -3.58 -16.35 7.24
N ILE A 33 -2.82 -17.09 6.42
CA ILE A 33 -2.48 -16.71 5.04
C ILE A 33 -3.76 -16.58 4.19
N ASP A 34 -4.63 -17.58 4.22
CA ASP A 34 -5.87 -17.60 3.43
C ASP A 34 -6.80 -16.44 3.84
N LEU A 35 -6.89 -16.14 5.14
CA LEU A 35 -7.67 -15.00 5.66
C LEU A 35 -7.09 -13.66 5.19
N ILE A 36 -5.77 -13.52 5.21
CA ILE A 36 -5.08 -12.31 4.75
C ILE A 36 -5.29 -12.11 3.25
N GLU A 37 -5.09 -13.14 2.43
CA GLU A 37 -5.24 -13.06 0.98
C GLU A 37 -6.70 -12.74 0.59
N SER A 38 -7.67 -13.41 1.21
CA SER A 38 -9.09 -13.14 0.96
C SER A 38 -9.52 -11.75 1.42
N THR A 39 -9.01 -11.26 2.55
CA THR A 39 -9.30 -9.90 3.03
C THR A 39 -8.65 -8.86 2.12
N ALA A 40 -7.39 -9.06 1.70
CA ALA A 40 -6.69 -8.14 0.82
C ALA A 40 -7.33 -8.05 -0.57
N LEU A 41 -7.88 -9.15 -1.10
CA LEU A 41 -8.67 -9.16 -2.34
C LEU A 41 -9.97 -8.33 -2.26
N GLN A 42 -10.51 -8.12 -1.06
CA GLN A 42 -11.73 -7.33 -0.84
C GLN A 42 -11.45 -5.83 -0.69
N VAL A 43 -10.19 -5.42 -0.54
CA VAL A 43 -9.83 -4.01 -0.35
C VAL A 43 -9.95 -3.26 -1.67
N GLU A 44 -10.78 -2.23 -1.69
CA GLU A 44 -10.96 -1.34 -2.84
C GLU A 44 -9.64 -0.61 -3.14
N GLY A 45 -9.12 -0.79 -4.36
CA GLY A 45 -7.83 -0.27 -4.80
C GLY A 45 -6.71 -1.31 -4.87
N VAL A 46 -6.93 -2.55 -4.43
CA VAL A 46 -6.01 -3.67 -4.69
C VAL A 46 -6.24 -4.21 -6.09
N LEU A 47 -5.16 -4.41 -6.84
CA LEU A 47 -5.21 -4.97 -8.19
C LEU A 47 -5.60 -6.45 -8.16
N GLN A 48 -6.60 -6.81 -8.95
CA GLN A 48 -7.00 -8.22 -9.11
C GLN A 48 -6.14 -8.98 -10.12
N GLU A 49 -5.48 -8.29 -11.06
CA GLU A 49 -4.58 -8.91 -12.04
C GLU A 49 -3.31 -9.48 -11.37
N GLU A 50 -2.86 -8.85 -10.29
CA GLU A 50 -1.75 -9.32 -9.45
C GLU A 50 -2.26 -9.53 -8.03
N PRO A 51 -2.82 -10.72 -7.72
CA PRO A 51 -3.47 -10.96 -6.45
C PRO A 51 -2.48 -10.81 -5.29
N PRO A 52 -2.98 -10.38 -4.11
CA PRO A 52 -2.17 -10.32 -2.90
C PRO A 52 -1.61 -11.70 -2.58
N TYR A 53 -0.36 -11.73 -2.13
CA TYR A 53 0.35 -12.96 -1.80
C TYR A 53 0.99 -12.84 -0.42
N ALA A 54 0.78 -13.85 0.42
CA ALA A 54 1.38 -13.92 1.74
C ALA A 54 2.37 -15.10 1.86
N THR A 55 3.51 -14.86 2.51
CA THR A 55 4.55 -15.86 2.76
C THR A 55 5.11 -15.72 4.16
N VAL A 56 5.62 -16.81 4.71
CA VAL A 56 6.40 -16.75 5.96
C VAL A 56 7.76 -16.13 5.64
N ASP A 57 8.12 -15.08 6.38
CA ASP A 57 9.38 -14.36 6.23
C ASP A 57 10.40 -14.83 7.25
N GLU A 58 10.02 -14.83 8.53
CA GLU A 58 10.91 -15.19 9.63
C GLU A 58 10.18 -15.95 10.75
N LEU A 59 10.88 -16.89 11.37
CA LEU A 59 10.46 -17.56 12.59
C LEU A 59 11.17 -16.89 13.78
N GLY A 60 10.47 -15.99 14.46
CA GLY A 60 10.96 -15.31 15.65
C GLY A 60 10.94 -16.23 16.89
N THR A 61 11.49 -15.78 18.02
CA THR A 61 11.63 -16.61 19.23
C THR A 61 10.28 -17.05 19.82
N SER A 62 9.20 -16.32 19.55
CA SER A 62 7.85 -16.65 20.05
C SER A 62 6.73 -16.28 19.08
N THR A 63 7.05 -15.86 17.86
CA THR A 63 6.07 -15.48 16.83
C THR A 63 6.54 -15.92 15.46
N VAL A 64 5.59 -16.21 14.57
CA VAL A 64 5.83 -16.43 13.14
C VAL A 64 5.53 -15.13 12.41
N ASN A 65 6.51 -14.57 11.72
CA ASN A 65 6.34 -13.37 10.92
C ASN A 65 5.92 -13.76 9.50
N ILE A 66 4.71 -13.37 9.13
CA ILE A 66 4.17 -13.51 7.79
C ILE A 66 4.30 -12.17 7.10
N LYS A 67 4.95 -12.17 5.94
CA LYS A 67 5.06 -11.01 5.07
C LYS A 67 4.07 -11.10 3.93
N VAL A 68 3.32 -10.02 3.75
CA VAL A 68 2.23 -9.92 2.78
C VAL A 68 2.62 -8.88 1.75
N PHE A 69 2.41 -9.20 0.49
CA PHE A 69 2.65 -8.32 -0.64
C PHE A 69 1.34 -8.08 -1.38
N PHE A 70 1.04 -6.82 -1.67
CA PHE A 70 -0.09 -6.47 -2.52
C PHE A 70 0.23 -5.25 -3.35
N TRP A 71 -0.44 -5.16 -4.50
CA TRP A 71 -0.36 -3.99 -5.35
C TRP A 71 -1.59 -3.13 -5.15
N ALA A 72 -1.37 -1.83 -4.95
CA ALA A 72 -2.44 -0.86 -4.83
C ALA A 72 -2.29 0.23 -5.88
N GLU A 73 -3.43 0.69 -6.40
CA GLU A 73 -3.47 1.90 -7.22
C GLU A 73 -3.25 3.13 -6.33
N THR A 74 -2.20 3.90 -6.59
CA THR A 74 -2.05 5.23 -6.00
C THR A 74 -2.96 6.19 -6.74
N ASN A 75 -4.26 6.13 -6.45
CA ASN A 75 -5.14 7.20 -6.88
C ASN A 75 -4.63 8.48 -6.20
N GLU A 76 -4.29 9.52 -6.97
CA GLU A 76 -3.70 10.81 -6.54
C GLU A 76 -4.62 11.63 -5.60
N ARG A 77 -5.57 10.99 -4.92
CA ARG A 77 -6.56 11.60 -4.04
C ARG A 77 -6.14 11.71 -2.58
N CYS A 78 -4.99 11.16 -2.19
CA CYS A 78 -4.47 11.37 -0.84
C CYS A 78 -3.43 12.49 -0.81
N GLY A 79 -3.92 13.74 -0.74
CA GLY A 79 -3.17 14.80 -0.08
C GLY A 79 -2.57 15.91 -0.94
N THR A 80 -3.37 16.63 -1.74
CA THR A 80 -3.27 18.10 -1.77
C THR A 80 -4.62 18.72 -2.15
N PRO A 81 -5.29 19.49 -1.28
CA PRO A 81 -6.28 20.45 -1.75
C PRO A 81 -5.53 21.55 -2.51
N GLU A 82 -5.27 21.33 -3.79
CA GLU A 82 -4.58 22.28 -4.64
C GLU A 82 -5.44 23.54 -4.81
N ARG A 83 -4.94 24.64 -4.25
CA ARG A 83 -5.06 26.02 -4.76
C ARG A 83 -6.44 26.48 -5.25
N LYS A 84 -7.46 26.52 -4.38
CA LYS A 84 -8.66 27.36 -4.63
C LYS A 84 -8.99 28.42 -3.58
N TYR A 85 -8.19 28.56 -2.51
CA TYR A 85 -8.52 29.49 -1.40
C TYR A 85 -7.89 30.90 -1.47
N TYR A 86 -6.98 31.19 -2.41
CA TYR A 86 -6.29 32.50 -2.47
C TYR A 86 -6.79 33.46 -3.55
N ALA A 87 -7.82 33.10 -4.32
CA ALA A 87 -8.32 33.94 -5.43
C ALA A 87 -9.59 34.73 -5.07
N GLY A 88 -9.69 35.32 -3.86
CA GLY A 88 -10.99 35.86 -3.44
C GLY A 88 -11.08 36.91 -2.33
N ARG A 89 -9.98 37.52 -1.87
CA ARG A 89 -10.08 38.66 -0.95
C ARG A 89 -9.06 39.74 -1.28
N ASN A 90 -9.50 40.69 -2.11
CA ASN A 90 -9.62 42.10 -1.73
C ASN A 90 -9.88 42.96 -2.97
N LYS A 91 -11.17 43.08 -3.33
CA LYS A 91 -11.67 44.32 -3.90
C LYS A 91 -12.94 44.71 -3.14
N SER A 92 -12.91 45.95 -2.64
CA SER A 92 -14.03 46.78 -2.18
C SER A 92 -14.16 47.00 -0.67
N ALA A 93 -14.36 48.29 -0.35
CA ALA A 93 -14.62 48.99 0.92
C ALA A 93 -13.37 49.19 1.80
N ALA A 94 -12.99 50.38 2.25
CA ALA A 94 -13.60 51.72 2.30
C ALA A 94 -12.43 52.74 2.22
N GLY A 95 -12.55 53.95 1.67
CA GLY A 95 -13.44 55.04 2.03
C GLY A 95 -12.57 56.30 2.10
#